data_AF-A0A3N7APD5-F1
#
_entry.id   AF-A0A3N7APD5-F1
#
_cell.length_a   1.000
_cell.length_b   1.000
_cell.length_c   1.000
_cell.angle_alpha   90.00
_cell.angle_beta   90.00
_cell.angle_gamma   90.00
#
_symmetry.space_group_name_H-M   'P 1'
#
loop_
_entity.id
_entity.type
_entity.pdbx_description
1 polymer ?
#
loop_
_entity_poly.entity_id
_entity_poly.type
_entity_poly.pdbx_seq_one_letter_code
_entity_poly.pdbx_strand_id
1 'polypeptide(L)'
;MRTQLFNEKDFERIKLTVNYDWKIIYNKLTIFDPDIHELTEEEFDFYTLGLFTQNMAQIESKSKSLLIDIGWYPDSEIDGEFLLQILPITDGECDWFNPVVEFRTRSLKKLILKIEELMK
;
A
#
# COMPACT_ATOMS: atom_id res chain seq x y z
N MET A 1 -6.64 2.96 -27.31
CA MET A 1 -5.90 2.08 -26.39
C MET A 1 -4.53 1.78 -26.97
N ARG A 2 -3.45 2.20 -26.29
CA ARG A 2 -2.07 1.94 -26.72
C ARG A 2 -1.74 0.45 -26.54
N THR A 3 -1.05 -0.17 -27.49
CA THR A 3 -0.91 -1.63 -27.54
C THR A 3 0.12 -2.22 -26.58
N GLN A 4 1.03 -1.40 -26.04
CA GLN A 4 1.94 -1.84 -24.98
C GLN A 4 2.47 -0.63 -24.20
N LEU A 5 1.90 -0.38 -23.02
CA LEU A 5 2.33 0.69 -22.12
C LEU A 5 3.29 0.17 -21.04
N PHE A 6 3.07 -1.04 -20.57
CA PHE A 6 3.77 -1.62 -19.43
C PHE A 6 4.49 -2.92 -19.79
N ASN A 7 5.50 -3.24 -19.00
CA ASN A 7 6.16 -4.54 -18.99
C ASN A 7 5.56 -5.41 -17.90
N GLU A 8 5.64 -6.74 -18.04
CA GLU A 8 5.17 -7.68 -16.99
C GLU A 8 5.78 -7.39 -15.61
N LYS A 9 7.03 -6.89 -15.62
CA LYS A 9 7.74 -6.51 -14.40
C LYS A 9 7.00 -5.45 -13.60
N ASP A 10 6.32 -4.51 -14.24
CA ASP A 10 5.63 -3.41 -13.56
C ASP A 10 4.55 -3.93 -12.61
N PHE A 11 4.06 -5.16 -12.81
CA PHE A 11 3.06 -5.79 -11.97
C PHE A 11 3.64 -6.78 -10.95
N GLU A 12 4.97 -6.90 -10.86
CA GLU A 12 5.62 -7.76 -9.87
C GLU A 12 5.34 -7.26 -8.45
N ARG A 13 5.04 -8.20 -7.55
CA ARG A 13 4.78 -7.89 -6.14
C ARG A 13 6.06 -7.45 -5.44
N ILE A 14 5.96 -6.39 -4.65
CA ILE A 14 7.04 -5.94 -3.78
C ILE A 14 7.30 -6.97 -2.70
N LYS A 15 8.59 -7.31 -2.53
CA LYS A 15 9.06 -8.09 -1.38
C LYS A 15 9.34 -7.16 -0.21
N LEU A 16 8.38 -7.07 0.71
CA LEU A 16 8.59 -6.41 2.00
C LEU A 16 9.47 -7.29 2.89
N THR A 17 10.37 -6.64 3.65
CA THR A 17 11.21 -7.29 4.66
C THR A 17 10.88 -6.67 6.01
N VAL A 18 10.70 -7.51 7.03
CA VAL A 18 10.30 -7.10 8.37
C VAL A 18 11.27 -7.67 9.40
N ASN A 19 11.43 -7.00 10.54
CA ASN A 19 12.20 -7.54 11.66
C ASN A 19 11.40 -8.63 12.41
N TYR A 20 11.97 -9.25 13.46
CA TYR A 20 11.33 -10.36 14.17
C TYR A 20 10.05 -9.98 14.95
N ASP A 21 9.83 -8.69 15.24
CA ASP A 21 8.66 -8.20 15.97
C ASP A 21 7.44 -7.96 15.07
N TRP A 22 7.63 -7.99 13.75
CA TRP A 22 6.60 -7.70 12.76
C TRP A 22 6.34 -8.93 11.88
N LYS A 23 5.09 -9.10 11.46
CA LYS A 23 4.65 -10.16 10.55
C LYS A 23 3.80 -9.58 9.43
N ILE A 24 4.20 -9.84 8.19
CA ILE A 24 3.36 -9.55 7.03
C ILE A 24 2.19 -10.54 7.05
N ILE A 25 0.97 -10.04 7.23
CA ILE A 25 -0.26 -10.85 7.22
C ILE A 25 -0.93 -10.82 5.84
N TYR A 26 -0.75 -9.74 5.09
CA TYR A 26 -1.25 -9.59 3.73
C TYR A 26 -0.40 -8.60 2.93
N ASN A 27 -0.20 -8.87 1.64
CA ASN A 27 0.57 -7.99 0.74
C ASN A 27 0.20 -8.24 -0.73
N LYS A 28 -0.30 -7.20 -1.40
CA LYS A 28 -0.54 -7.11 -2.84
C LYS A 28 0.16 -5.92 -3.50
N LEU A 29 0.98 -5.15 -2.78
CA LEU A 29 1.73 -4.04 -3.34
C LEU A 29 2.56 -4.52 -4.54
N THR A 30 2.45 -3.85 -5.68
CA THR A 30 3.27 -4.10 -6.87
C THR A 30 4.27 -2.98 -7.08
N ILE A 31 5.28 -3.20 -7.93
CA ILE A 31 6.24 -2.15 -8.29
C ILE A 31 5.66 -1.11 -9.25
N PHE A 32 4.38 -1.25 -9.62
CA PHE A 32 3.69 -0.36 -10.55
C PHE A 32 3.72 1.06 -10.01
N ASP A 33 4.23 1.98 -10.84
CA ASP A 33 4.24 3.40 -10.54
C ASP A 33 3.18 4.08 -11.42
N PRO A 34 2.11 4.62 -10.81
CA PRO A 34 1.01 5.22 -11.55
C PRO A 34 1.41 6.49 -12.31
N ASP A 35 2.57 7.08 -11.99
CA ASP A 35 3.01 8.35 -12.57
C ASP A 35 4.02 8.17 -13.74
N ILE A 36 4.45 6.94 -14.08
CA ILE A 36 5.44 6.71 -15.17
C ILE A 36 4.83 6.95 -16.57
N HIS A 37 3.53 6.76 -16.70
CA HIS A 37 2.81 6.96 -17.94
C HIS A 37 1.71 7.98 -17.68
N GLU A 38 1.60 9.01 -18.53
CA GLU A 38 0.47 9.95 -18.52
C GLU A 38 -0.80 9.21 -18.97
N LEU A 39 -1.32 8.35 -18.09
CA LEU A 39 -2.49 7.53 -18.33
C LEU A 39 -3.73 8.43 -18.34
N THR A 40 -4.65 8.10 -19.22
CA THR A 40 -6.05 8.51 -19.05
C THR A 40 -6.69 7.72 -17.92
N GLU A 41 -7.81 8.21 -17.37
CA GLU A 41 -8.60 7.51 -16.36
C GLU A 41 -9.03 6.11 -16.84
N GLU A 42 -9.50 5.99 -18.09
CA GLU A 42 -9.87 4.69 -18.70
C GLU A 42 -8.68 3.73 -18.78
N GLU A 43 -7.48 4.22 -19.12
CA GLU A 43 -6.27 3.40 -19.15
C GLU A 43 -5.85 2.98 -17.73
N PHE A 44 -5.91 3.90 -16.76
CA PHE A 44 -5.63 3.58 -15.37
C PHE A 44 -6.56 2.47 -14.86
N ASP A 45 -7.87 2.61 -15.05
CA ASP A 45 -8.87 1.62 -14.66
C ASP A 45 -8.61 0.26 -15.31
N PHE A 46 -8.36 0.26 -16.62
CA PHE A 46 -8.14 -0.96 -17.37
C PHE A 46 -6.87 -1.70 -16.93
N TYR A 47 -5.75 -1.00 -16.79
CA TYR A 47 -4.45 -1.61 -16.49
C TYR A 47 -4.25 -1.90 -15.00
N THR A 48 -4.95 -1.19 -14.12
CA THR A 48 -4.73 -1.27 -12.67
C THR A 48 -5.88 -1.89 -11.89
N LEU A 49 -6.86 -2.47 -12.59
CA LEU A 49 -8.03 -3.12 -12.00
C LEU A 49 -7.64 -4.05 -10.84
N GLY A 50 -8.05 -3.68 -9.63
CA GLY A 50 -7.79 -4.44 -8.40
C GLY A 50 -6.38 -4.35 -7.83
N LEU A 51 -5.49 -3.54 -8.42
CA LEU A 51 -4.17 -3.22 -7.85
C LEU A 51 -4.30 -2.14 -6.78
N PHE A 52 -4.94 -1.02 -7.11
CA PHE A 52 -5.07 0.15 -6.24
C PHE A 52 -6.39 0.13 -5.46
N THR A 53 -6.41 -0.64 -4.37
CA THR A 53 -7.58 -0.74 -3.50
C THR A 53 -7.28 -0.19 -2.11
N GLN A 54 -8.31 0.04 -1.29
CA GLN A 54 -8.15 0.44 0.12
C GLN A 54 -7.44 -0.60 0.99
N ASN A 55 -7.25 -1.84 0.50
CA ASN A 55 -6.60 -2.92 1.23
C ASN A 55 -5.47 -3.53 0.38
N MET A 56 -4.26 -2.95 0.46
CA MET A 56 -3.10 -3.38 -0.32
C MET A 56 -2.08 -4.17 0.50
N ALA A 57 -1.84 -3.81 1.76
CA ALA A 57 -0.92 -4.54 2.63
C ALA A 57 -1.25 -4.35 4.11
N GLN A 58 -0.97 -5.38 4.91
CA GLN A 58 -1.15 -5.37 6.35
C GLN A 58 0.03 -6.07 7.04
N ILE A 59 0.58 -5.42 8.06
CA ILE A 59 1.75 -5.87 8.81
C ILE A 59 1.46 -5.71 10.29
N GLU A 60 1.49 -6.82 11.03
CA GLU A 60 1.07 -6.87 12.43
C GLU A 60 2.28 -7.05 13.36
N SER A 61 2.29 -6.35 14.49
CA SER A 61 3.17 -6.64 15.61
C SER A 61 2.36 -6.99 16.85
N LYS A 62 2.42 -8.27 17.24
CA LYS A 62 1.72 -8.76 18.45
C LYS A 62 2.34 -8.24 19.74
N SER A 63 3.66 -8.06 19.77
CA SER A 63 4.36 -7.53 20.95
C SER A 63 4.04 -6.06 21.19
N LYS A 64 3.77 -5.29 20.13
CA LYS A 64 3.41 -3.87 20.20
C LYS A 64 1.89 -3.62 20.23
N SER A 65 1.08 -4.65 19.95
CA SER A 65 -0.36 -4.50 19.71
C SER A 65 -0.67 -3.44 18.64
N LEU A 66 0.03 -3.51 17.51
CA LEU A 66 -0.12 -2.56 16.40
C LEU A 66 -0.34 -3.27 15.07
N LEU A 67 -1.18 -2.69 14.22
CA LEU A 67 -1.33 -3.02 12.81
C LEU A 67 -0.83 -1.84 11.96
N ILE A 68 0.05 -2.10 11.00
CA ILE A 68 0.28 -1.19 9.88
C ILE A 68 -0.66 -1.63 8.76
N ASP A 69 -1.58 -0.75 8.37
CA ASP A 69 -2.49 -0.94 7.23
C ASP A 69 -2.12 0.02 6.11
N ILE A 70 -2.20 -0.46 4.86
CA ILE A 70 -1.83 0.29 3.67
C ILE A 70 -2.91 0.08 2.61
N GLY A 71 -3.44 1.19 2.11
CA GLY A 71 -4.41 1.24 1.03
C GLY A 71 -4.15 2.37 0.05
N TRP A 72 -4.94 2.41 -1.02
CA TRP A 72 -5.03 3.51 -1.97
C TRP A 72 -6.36 4.25 -1.81
N TYR A 73 -6.31 5.57 -1.69
CA TYR A 73 -7.48 6.41 -1.41
C TYR A 73 -7.53 7.66 -2.30
N PRO A 74 -8.67 7.94 -2.96
CA PRO A 74 -9.88 7.12 -2.99
C PRO A 74 -9.66 5.79 -3.73
N ASP A 75 -10.52 4.80 -3.48
CA ASP A 75 -10.34 3.44 -4.02
C ASP A 75 -10.38 3.46 -5.55
N SER A 76 -9.40 2.81 -6.19
CA SER A 76 -9.33 2.67 -7.66
C SER A 76 -9.27 3.98 -8.46
N GLU A 77 -9.11 5.15 -7.82
CA GLU A 77 -9.07 6.44 -8.52
C GLU A 77 -7.64 6.81 -8.95
N ILE A 78 -7.48 7.32 -10.18
CA ILE A 78 -6.18 7.74 -10.74
C ILE A 78 -5.51 8.87 -9.92
N ASP A 79 -6.31 9.72 -9.29
CA ASP A 79 -5.86 10.85 -8.46
C ASP A 79 -5.63 10.45 -6.99
N GLY A 80 -5.87 9.19 -6.63
CA GLY A 80 -5.68 8.69 -5.28
C GLY A 80 -4.22 8.66 -4.82
N GLU A 81 -4.00 8.21 -3.60
CA GLU A 81 -2.66 8.09 -3.04
C GLU A 81 -2.58 6.95 -2.04
N PHE A 82 -1.37 6.47 -1.76
CA PHE A 82 -1.18 5.54 -0.67
C PHE A 82 -1.48 6.24 0.65
N LEU A 83 -2.33 5.59 1.46
CA LEU A 83 -2.52 5.88 2.86
C LEU A 83 -1.91 4.73 3.66
N LEU A 84 -0.93 5.05 4.49
CA LEU A 84 -0.41 4.16 5.52
C LEU A 84 -0.94 4.63 6.87
N GLN A 85 -1.55 3.72 7.61
CA GLN A 85 -2.02 3.96 8.98
C GLN A 85 -1.36 2.98 9.95
N ILE A 86 -1.08 3.46 11.16
CA ILE A 86 -0.75 2.59 12.29
C ILE A 86 -1.93 2.60 13.24
N LEU A 87 -2.51 1.43 13.46
CA LEU A 87 -3.73 1.23 14.22
C LEU A 87 -3.43 0.44 15.49
N PRO A 88 -3.89 0.88 16.67
CA PRO A 88 -3.77 0.10 17.88
C PRO A 88 -4.71 -1.10 17.86
N ILE A 89 -4.24 -2.22 18.38
CA ILE A 89 -5.02 -3.45 18.55
C ILE A 89 -5.38 -3.58 20.04
N THR A 90 -6.68 -3.60 20.34
CA THR A 90 -7.20 -3.76 21.70
C THR A 90 -8.20 -4.91 21.72
N ASP A 91 -8.05 -5.86 22.64
CA ASP A 91 -8.91 -7.04 22.76
C ASP A 91 -9.08 -7.85 21.45
N GLY A 92 -8.09 -7.80 20.57
CA GLY A 92 -8.08 -8.50 19.27
C GLY A 92 -8.67 -7.70 18.11
N GLU A 93 -9.16 -6.49 18.34
CA GLU A 93 -9.77 -5.61 17.32
C GLU A 93 -8.89 -4.39 17.05
N CYS A 94 -8.84 -3.92 15.80
CA CYS A 94 -8.12 -2.70 15.42
C CYS A 94 -9.01 -1.47 15.59
N ASP A 95 -8.46 -0.39 16.14
CA ASP A 95 -9.13 0.92 16.16
C ASP A 95 -8.90 1.65 14.84
N TRP A 96 -9.76 1.38 13.86
CA TRP A 96 -9.74 1.98 12.52
C TRP A 96 -10.02 3.48 12.50
N PHE A 97 -10.54 4.05 13.59
CA PHE A 97 -10.96 5.45 13.64
C PHE A 97 -9.94 6.35 14.32
N ASN A 98 -9.01 5.79 15.09
CA ASN A 98 -7.99 6.53 15.82
C ASN A 98 -6.58 6.01 15.51
N PRO A 99 -6.09 6.19 14.26
CA PRO A 99 -4.72 5.85 13.92
C PRO A 99 -3.74 6.66 14.76
N VAL A 100 -2.71 5.99 15.29
CA VAL A 100 -1.62 6.67 16.03
C VAL A 100 -0.63 7.36 15.10
N VAL A 101 -0.57 6.91 13.84
CA VAL A 101 0.21 7.52 12.76
C VAL A 101 -0.58 7.41 11.48
N GLU A 102 -0.60 8.50 10.70
CA GLU A 102 -1.05 8.52 9.31
C GLU A 102 0.06 9.08 8.42
N PHE A 103 0.23 8.47 7.25
CA PHE A 103 1.17 8.92 6.25
C PHE A 103 0.58 8.75 4.85
N ARG A 104 0.57 9.84 4.09
CA ARG A 104 0.02 9.92 2.73
C ARG A 104 1.10 10.20 1.71
N THR A 105 1.08 9.48 0.60
CA THR A 105 2.03 9.69 -0.51
C THR A 105 1.55 9.03 -1.79
N ARG A 106 1.74 9.66 -2.94
CA ARG A 106 1.65 8.98 -4.25
C ARG A 106 2.91 8.19 -4.60
N SER A 107 4.06 8.56 -4.03
CA SER A 107 5.34 7.92 -4.34
C SER A 107 5.49 6.58 -3.63
N LEU A 108 5.53 5.50 -4.40
CA LEU A 108 5.81 4.15 -3.90
C LEU A 108 7.15 4.11 -3.14
N LYS A 109 8.19 4.77 -3.66
CA LYS A 109 9.49 4.86 -2.99
C LYS A 109 9.39 5.47 -1.59
N LYS A 110 8.62 6.55 -1.43
CA LYS A 110 8.41 7.18 -0.11
C LYS A 110 7.62 6.27 0.83
N LEU A 111 6.63 5.54 0.32
CA LEU A 111 5.87 4.55 1.08
C LEU A 111 6.80 3.46 1.62
N ILE A 112 7.63 2.84 0.77
CA ILE A 112 8.55 1.78 1.19
C ILE A 112 9.55 2.28 2.23
N LEU A 113 10.11 3.48 2.04
CA LEU A 113 11.00 4.08 3.04
C LEU A 113 10.30 4.30 4.38
N LYS A 114 9.03 4.72 4.37
CA LYS A 114 8.26 4.89 5.62
C LYS A 114 7.98 3.55 6.31
N ILE A 115 7.62 2.52 5.55
CA ILE A 115 7.44 1.16 6.06
C ILE A 115 8.73 0.67 6.74
N GLU A 116 9.88 0.81 6.06
CA GLU A 116 11.17 0.42 6.61
C GLU A 116 11.55 1.22 7.87
N GLU A 117 11.25 2.51 7.94
CA GLU A 117 11.47 3.35 9.12
C GLU A 117 10.69 2.84 10.34
N LEU A 118 9.42 2.46 10.15
CA LEU A 118 8.53 1.99 11.22
C LEU A 118 8.89 0.60 11.74
N MET A 119 9.60 -0.19 10.94
CA MET A 119 9.94 -1.58 11.24
C MET A 119 11.41 -1.80 11.62
N LYS A 120 12.21 -0.73 11.69
CA LYS A 120 13.52 -0.77 12.35
C LYS A 120 13.36 -0.89 13.85
#